data_AF-K2MV10-F1
#
_entry.id   AF-K2MV10-F1
#
_cell.length_a   1.000
_cell.length_b   1.000
_cell.length_c   1.000
_cell.angle_alpha   90.00
_cell.angle_beta   90.00
_cell.angle_gamma   90.00
#
_symmetry.space_group_name_H-M   'P 1'
#
loop_
_entity.id
_entity.type
_entity.pdbx_description
1 polymer ?
#
loop_
_entity_poly.entity_id
_entity_poly.type
_entity_poly.pdbx_seq_one_letter_code
_entity_poly.pdbx_strand_id
1 'polypeptide(L)'
;MELPKEFLKDAKTKTQVLLKGGSEGKKVDVSRPTTVVKGSEIYMLVGKYSRTAIVDGQESVAVDSGLLLVKGGVSDGQSNKGILWKDTQDVPRASFGAEHQSLEGLIGGGGSGVETEGNKLVFPVEGTKNVVEDGKKKNVSLLMYSEDATSWKLSKGISADGCSAPSVVKLEKDKLMMMTACDDGRRRVYGVQCQG
;
A
#
# COMPACT_ATOMS: atom_id res chain seq x y z
N MET A 1 -3.49 -25.07 -0.15
CA MET A 1 -2.14 -24.66 -0.60
C MET A 1 -1.30 -24.53 0.64
N GLU A 2 -0.53 -25.57 0.97
CA GLU A 2 0.36 -25.58 2.13
C GLU A 2 1.54 -24.65 1.87
N LEU A 3 1.89 -23.81 2.85
CA LEU A 3 3.13 -23.04 2.85
C LEU A 3 4.32 -24.00 2.73
N PRO A 4 5.31 -23.76 1.86
CA PRO A 4 6.52 -24.58 1.81
C PRO A 4 7.29 -24.41 3.13
N LYS A 5 7.11 -25.34 4.06
CA LYS A 5 7.75 -25.37 5.39
C LYS A 5 9.28 -25.52 5.34
N GLU A 6 9.88 -25.68 4.17
CA GLU A 6 11.30 -25.99 4.02
C GLU A 6 12.20 -24.75 3.92
N PHE A 7 11.70 -23.59 3.47
CA PHE A 7 12.56 -22.42 3.26
C PHE A 7 12.94 -21.67 4.55
N LEU A 8 12.29 -21.98 5.68
CA LEU A 8 12.43 -21.23 6.94
C LEU A 8 13.23 -21.98 8.02
N LYS A 9 13.69 -23.21 7.77
CA LYS A 9 14.33 -24.05 8.81
C LYS A 9 15.72 -23.55 9.22
N ASP A 10 16.45 -22.90 8.32
CA ASP A 10 17.82 -22.43 8.56
C ASP A 10 17.93 -20.92 8.85
N ALA A 11 16.83 -20.18 8.67
CA ALA A 11 16.78 -18.78 9.06
C ALA A 11 16.44 -18.71 10.55
N LYS A 12 17.23 -17.98 11.36
CA LYS A 12 16.82 -17.57 12.70
C LYS A 12 15.63 -16.60 12.58
N THR A 13 14.44 -17.11 12.30
CA THR A 13 13.23 -16.30 12.05
C THR A 13 12.64 -15.85 13.38
N LYS A 14 12.74 -14.55 13.67
CA LYS A 14 11.96 -13.92 14.75
C LYS A 14 10.63 -13.45 14.15
N THR A 15 9.51 -13.92 14.71
CA THR A 15 8.16 -13.50 14.28
C THR A 15 7.69 -12.32 15.12
N GLN A 16 7.17 -11.28 14.48
CA GLN A 16 6.57 -10.12 15.13
C GLN A 16 5.21 -9.82 14.51
N VAL A 17 4.22 -9.49 15.34
CA VAL A 17 2.90 -9.03 14.89
C VAL A 17 2.92 -7.50 14.89
N LEU A 18 2.87 -6.90 13.71
CA LEU A 18 3.02 -5.44 13.56
C LEU A 18 1.70 -4.69 13.79
N LEU A 19 0.61 -5.31 13.37
CA LEU A 19 -0.73 -4.76 13.44
C LEU A 19 -1.67 -5.87 13.89
N LYS A 20 -2.41 -5.62 14.98
CA LYS A 20 -3.46 -6.51 15.45
C LYS A 20 -4.80 -5.90 15.05
N GLY A 21 -5.71 -6.73 14.53
CA GLY A 21 -7.10 -6.31 14.32
C GLY A 21 -7.74 -5.83 15.63
N GLY A 22 -8.79 -5.00 15.52
CA GLY A 22 -9.36 -4.20 16.62
C GLY A 22 -9.80 -4.95 17.88
N SER A 23 -10.24 -4.18 18.88
CA SER A 23 -10.72 -4.68 20.18
C SER A 23 -12.00 -5.53 20.05
N GLU A 24 -12.40 -6.23 21.12
CA GLU A 24 -13.68 -6.96 21.15
C GLU A 24 -14.82 -6.09 20.62
N GLY A 25 -15.52 -6.59 19.59
CA GLY A 25 -16.60 -5.88 18.89
C GLY A 25 -16.21 -5.11 17.62
N LYS A 26 -14.94 -4.73 17.40
CA LYS A 26 -14.49 -4.03 16.17
C LYS A 26 -13.48 -4.86 15.39
N LYS A 27 -13.91 -5.45 14.28
CA LYS A 27 -13.01 -6.14 13.34
C LYS A 27 -12.33 -5.12 12.44
N VAL A 28 -11.01 -5.01 12.59
CA VAL A 28 -10.12 -4.24 11.70
C VAL A 28 -9.30 -5.25 10.91
N ASP A 29 -9.49 -5.26 9.61
CA ASP A 29 -8.71 -6.06 8.67
C ASP A 29 -7.61 -5.19 8.08
N VAL A 30 -6.39 -5.73 8.08
CA VAL A 30 -5.24 -5.13 7.40
C VAL A 30 -4.83 -6.00 6.24
N SER A 31 -4.55 -5.40 5.08
CA SER A 31 -4.27 -6.17 3.87
C SER A 31 -3.31 -5.47 2.91
N ARG A 32 -2.79 -6.28 1.97
CA ARG A 32 -1.86 -5.88 0.90
C ARG A 32 -0.66 -5.04 1.40
N PRO A 33 0.14 -5.57 2.34
CA PRO A 33 1.37 -4.90 2.74
C PRO A 33 2.27 -4.69 1.54
N THR A 34 2.69 -3.43 1.35
CA THR A 34 3.59 -3.01 0.29
C THR A 34 4.79 -2.35 0.95
N THR A 35 6.01 -2.82 0.67
CA THR A 35 7.21 -2.41 1.43
C THR A 35 8.23 -1.68 0.56
N VAL A 36 8.82 -0.61 1.10
CA VAL A 36 9.98 0.10 0.54
C VAL A 36 11.09 0.10 1.58
N VAL A 37 12.33 -0.13 1.15
CA VAL A 37 13.52 -0.04 2.00
C VAL A 37 14.35 1.14 1.51
N LYS A 38 14.80 1.98 2.45
CA LYS A 38 15.65 3.14 2.21
C LYS A 38 16.77 3.14 3.25
N GLY A 39 17.99 2.82 2.81
CA GLY A 39 19.09 2.56 3.72
C GLY A 39 18.77 1.43 4.72
N SER A 40 18.81 1.72 6.02
CA SER A 40 18.42 0.80 7.09
C SER A 40 16.95 0.94 7.54
N GLU A 41 16.20 1.88 6.95
CA GLU A 41 14.80 2.13 7.26
C GLU A 41 13.88 1.32 6.34
N ILE A 42 12.78 0.84 6.92
CA ILE A 42 11.76 0.03 6.26
C ILE A 42 10.43 0.77 6.40
N TYR A 43 9.73 0.94 5.29
CA TYR A 43 8.42 1.56 5.25
C TYR A 43 7.42 0.56 4.68
N MET A 44 6.34 0.30 5.40
CA MET A 44 5.29 -0.62 4.97
C MET A 44 3.96 0.10 4.92
N LEU A 45 3.40 0.22 3.72
CA LEU A 45 2.06 0.71 3.50
C LEU A 45 1.07 -0.47 3.56
N VAL A 46 0.01 -0.34 4.34
CA VAL A 46 -1.05 -1.35 4.44
C VAL A 46 -2.43 -0.70 4.25
N GLY A 47 -3.34 -1.43 3.61
CA GLY A 47 -4.75 -1.08 3.63
C GLY A 47 -5.36 -1.42 4.98
N LYS A 48 -6.19 -0.52 5.51
CA LYS A 48 -7.01 -0.69 6.71
C LYS A 48 -8.47 -0.71 6.30
N TYR A 49 -9.20 -1.70 6.77
CA TYR A 49 -10.64 -1.81 6.59
C TYR A 49 -11.28 -2.13 7.93
N SER A 50 -12.18 -1.26 8.41
CA SER A 50 -12.90 -1.47 9.67
C SER A 50 -14.39 -1.42 9.42
N ARG A 51 -15.11 -2.42 9.96
CA ARG A 51 -16.58 -2.37 10.05
C ARG A 51 -16.96 -1.96 11.47
N THR A 52 -17.84 -0.96 11.59
CA THR A 52 -18.56 -0.72 12.84
C THR A 52 -19.40 -1.94 13.20
N ALA A 53 -19.47 -2.25 14.49
CA ALA A 53 -20.32 -3.33 15.00
C ALA A 53 -21.79 -3.03 14.69
N ILE A 54 -22.57 -4.09 14.46
CA ILE A 54 -24.04 -3.99 14.36
C ILE A 54 -24.54 -3.57 15.75
N VAL A 55 -25.12 -2.37 15.85
CA VAL A 55 -25.88 -1.93 17.04
C VAL A 55 -27.36 -2.05 16.67
N ASP A 56 -28.12 -2.81 17.48
CA ASP A 56 -29.58 -2.96 17.38
C ASP A 56 -30.15 -3.49 16.05
N GLY A 57 -29.45 -4.42 15.39
CA GLY A 57 -29.99 -5.11 14.21
C GLY A 57 -30.16 -4.24 12.96
N GLN A 58 -29.77 -2.97 13.02
CA GLN A 58 -29.69 -2.07 11.86
C GLN A 58 -28.25 -1.95 11.40
N GLU A 59 -28.00 -2.42 10.17
CA GLU A 59 -26.74 -2.23 9.44
C GLU A 59 -26.52 -0.74 9.16
N SER A 60 -25.91 -0.02 10.10
CA SER A 60 -25.27 1.27 9.80
C SER A 60 -23.88 0.99 9.24
N VAL A 61 -23.82 0.66 7.94
CA VAL A 61 -22.60 0.26 7.23
C VAL A 61 -21.73 1.49 6.94
N ALA A 62 -21.26 2.18 7.98
CA ALA A 62 -20.17 3.14 7.86
C ALA A 62 -18.86 2.33 7.80
N VAL A 63 -18.36 2.14 6.58
CA VAL A 63 -17.07 1.48 6.34
C VAL A 63 -15.96 2.51 6.50
N ASP A 64 -15.11 2.34 7.51
CA ASP A 64 -13.88 3.12 7.63
C ASP A 64 -12.77 2.41 6.85
N SER A 65 -12.40 2.96 5.70
CA SER A 65 -11.31 2.45 4.86
C SER A 65 -10.21 3.50 4.72
N GLY A 66 -8.96 3.05 4.81
CA GLY A 66 -7.82 3.95 4.76
C GLY A 66 -6.50 3.23 4.56
N LEU A 67 -5.43 4.02 4.65
CA LEU A 67 -4.06 3.54 4.54
C LEU A 67 -3.32 3.82 5.84
N LEU A 68 -2.54 2.84 6.29
CA LEU A 68 -1.61 2.99 7.40
C LEU A 68 -0.19 2.81 6.91
N LEU A 69 0.72 3.58 7.48
CA LEU A 69 2.15 3.45 7.29
C LEU A 69 2.79 2.94 8.57
N VAL A 70 3.51 1.82 8.46
CA VAL A 70 4.35 1.28 9.52
C VAL A 70 5.80 1.57 9.18
N LYS A 71 6.57 2.13 10.12
CA LYS A 71 8.00 2.40 9.96
C LYS A 71 8.80 1.40 10.78
N GLY A 72 9.93 0.94 10.25
CA GLY A 72 10.85 0.04 10.93
C GLY A 72 12.29 0.41 10.62
N GLY A 73 13.22 -0.09 11.43
CA GLY A 73 14.66 0.07 11.20
C GLY A 73 15.41 -1.21 11.54
N VAL A 74 16.42 -1.53 10.73
CA VAL A 74 17.32 -2.66 11.02
C VAL A 74 18.27 -2.25 12.15
N SER A 75 18.30 -3.03 13.23
CA SER A 75 19.28 -2.87 14.30
C SER A 75 20.60 -3.55 13.93
N ASP A 76 21.70 -2.81 14.03
CA ASP A 76 23.07 -3.25 13.73
C ASP A 76 23.82 -3.86 14.93
N GLY A 77 23.18 -3.88 16.11
CA GLY A 77 23.74 -4.41 17.35
C GLY A 77 24.24 -5.87 17.23
N GLN A 78 25.50 -6.09 17.61
CA GLN A 78 26.29 -7.30 17.42
C GLN A 78 25.66 -8.61 17.97
N SER A 79 24.75 -8.51 18.93
CA SER A 79 24.08 -9.66 19.57
C SER A 79 22.56 -9.76 19.31
N ASN A 80 21.94 -8.76 18.68
CA ASN A 80 20.48 -8.69 18.50
C ASN A 80 20.09 -8.03 17.16
N LYS A 81 20.58 -8.60 16.05
CA LYS A 81 20.11 -8.29 14.70
C LYS A 81 18.59 -8.51 14.63
N GLY A 82 17.85 -7.47 14.29
CA GLY A 82 16.39 -7.49 14.26
C GLY A 82 15.84 -6.26 13.56
N ILE A 83 14.52 -6.22 13.40
CA ILE A 83 13.81 -5.04 12.91
C ILE A 83 13.09 -4.44 14.12
N LEU A 84 13.44 -3.19 14.43
CA LEU A 84 12.72 -2.39 15.40
C LEU A 84 11.60 -1.65 14.68
N TRP A 85 10.37 -2.05 14.93
CA TRP A 85 9.19 -1.38 14.39
C TRP A 85 8.82 -0.20 15.28
N LYS A 86 8.53 0.94 14.64
CA LYS A 86 8.05 2.18 15.25
C LYS A 86 6.54 2.28 15.07
N ASP A 87 5.96 3.32 15.66
CA ASP A 87 4.52 3.57 15.63
C ASP A 87 3.93 3.62 14.21
N THR A 88 2.67 3.24 14.15
CA THR A 88 1.87 3.26 12.92
C THR A 88 1.23 4.64 12.75
N GLN A 89 1.26 5.17 11.52
CA GLN A 89 0.70 6.48 11.18
C GLN A 89 -0.41 6.31 10.14
N ASP A 90 -1.55 6.97 10.34
CA ASP A 90 -2.55 7.11 9.29
C ASP A 90 -1.99 7.94 8.14
N VAL A 91 -2.30 7.55 6.90
CA VAL A 91 -2.01 8.34 5.70
C VAL A 91 -3.24 9.18 5.36
N PRO A 92 -3.20 10.52 5.58
CA PRO A 92 -4.39 11.35 5.42
C PRO A 92 -4.82 11.44 3.96
N ARG A 93 -6.08 11.11 3.68
CA ARG A 93 -6.65 11.22 2.32
C ARG A 93 -6.59 12.64 1.75
N ALA A 94 -6.63 13.64 2.63
CA ALA A 94 -6.52 15.06 2.27
C ALA A 94 -5.20 15.39 1.53
N SER A 95 -4.15 14.59 1.69
CA SER A 95 -2.85 14.80 1.04
C SER A 95 -2.85 14.46 -0.45
N PHE A 96 -3.84 13.74 -0.97
CA PHE A 96 -3.82 13.18 -2.32
C PHE A 96 -4.13 14.15 -3.46
N GLY A 97 -4.43 15.42 -3.17
CA GLY A 97 -4.82 16.41 -4.18
C GLY A 97 -6.30 16.30 -4.56
N ALA A 98 -6.89 17.41 -5.02
CA ALA A 98 -8.32 17.52 -5.32
C ALA A 98 -8.76 16.58 -6.46
N GLU A 99 -7.88 16.35 -7.43
CA GLU A 99 -8.12 15.49 -8.59
C GLU A 99 -8.38 14.02 -8.22
N HIS A 100 -7.90 13.58 -7.04
CA HIS A 100 -8.03 12.20 -6.56
C HIS A 100 -8.99 12.05 -5.39
N GLN A 101 -9.63 13.14 -4.93
CA GLN A 101 -10.66 13.09 -3.89
C GLN A 101 -11.91 12.32 -4.32
N SER A 102 -12.11 12.16 -5.64
CA SER A 102 -13.21 11.39 -6.23
C SER A 102 -13.02 9.88 -6.18
N LEU A 103 -11.85 9.37 -5.77
CA LEU A 103 -11.70 7.95 -5.47
C LEU A 103 -12.53 7.64 -4.21
N GLU A 104 -13.06 6.42 -4.11
CA GLU A 104 -13.73 5.93 -2.89
C GLU A 104 -12.74 5.24 -1.96
N GLY A 105 -11.85 4.43 -2.52
CA GLY A 105 -10.88 3.62 -1.79
C GLY A 105 -9.48 3.76 -2.36
N LEU A 106 -8.48 3.49 -1.52
CA LEU A 106 -7.08 3.38 -1.92
C LEU A 106 -6.42 2.29 -1.07
N ILE A 107 -5.69 1.38 -1.72
CA ILE A 107 -4.97 0.28 -1.06
C ILE A 107 -3.59 0.09 -1.70
N GLY A 108 -2.63 -0.44 -0.97
CA GLY A 108 -1.35 -0.86 -1.55
C GLY A 108 -1.53 -1.92 -2.64
N GLY A 109 -0.62 -1.96 -3.61
CA GLY A 109 -0.57 -3.00 -4.65
C GLY A 109 -0.18 -4.38 -4.10
N GLY A 110 0.46 -4.40 -2.93
CA GLY A 110 1.12 -5.57 -2.35
C GLY A 110 2.57 -5.69 -2.83
N GLY A 111 3.36 -6.49 -2.10
CA GLY A 111 4.76 -6.76 -2.47
C GLY A 111 5.67 -5.58 -2.16
N SER A 112 6.37 -5.06 -3.16
CA SER A 112 7.40 -4.04 -2.96
C SER A 112 7.11 -2.76 -3.75
N GLY A 113 7.41 -1.63 -3.12
CA GLY A 113 7.62 -0.37 -3.82
C GLY A 113 9.11 -0.17 -4.13
N VAL A 114 9.48 1.07 -4.48
CA VAL A 114 10.87 1.43 -4.78
C VAL A 114 11.28 2.75 -4.12
N GLU A 115 12.58 2.92 -3.91
CA GLU A 115 13.20 4.21 -3.64
C GLU A 115 13.74 4.80 -4.95
N THR A 116 13.54 6.11 -5.18
CA THR A 116 14.10 6.81 -6.35
C THR A 116 15.31 7.67 -5.99
N GLU A 117 16.05 8.09 -7.02
CA GLU A 117 16.99 9.22 -6.88
C GLU A 117 16.22 10.45 -6.36
N GLY A 118 16.82 11.16 -5.39
CA GLY A 118 16.10 12.17 -4.59
C GLY A 118 15.47 11.61 -3.31
N ASN A 119 15.78 10.37 -2.91
CA ASN A 119 15.37 9.77 -1.64
C ASN A 119 13.85 9.67 -1.45
N LYS A 120 13.10 9.59 -2.55
CA LYS A 120 11.62 9.51 -2.55
C LYS A 120 11.18 8.05 -2.45
N LEU A 121 10.26 7.78 -1.53
CA LEU A 121 9.55 6.52 -1.41
C LEU A 121 8.43 6.46 -2.44
N VAL A 122 8.31 5.34 -3.15
CA VAL A 122 7.28 5.14 -4.17
C VAL A 122 6.55 3.82 -3.93
N PHE A 123 5.24 3.92 -3.70
CA PHE A 123 4.36 2.77 -3.55
C PHE A 123 3.43 2.64 -4.76
N PRO A 124 3.32 1.44 -5.36
CA PRO A 124 2.21 1.15 -6.25
C PRO A 124 0.93 1.03 -5.43
N VAL A 125 -0.12 1.75 -5.83
CA VAL A 125 -1.41 1.77 -5.13
C VAL A 125 -2.57 1.57 -6.10
N GLU A 126 -3.59 0.89 -5.62
CA GLU A 126 -4.84 0.63 -6.34
C GLU A 126 -5.94 1.51 -5.75
N GLY A 127 -6.54 2.34 -6.60
CA GLY A 127 -7.69 3.16 -6.28
C GLY A 127 -8.98 2.57 -6.81
N THR A 128 -10.07 2.80 -6.10
CA THR A 128 -11.43 2.46 -6.56
C THR A 128 -12.14 3.74 -6.95
N LYS A 129 -12.55 3.87 -8.21
CA LYS A 129 -13.36 5.00 -8.68
C LYS A 129 -14.81 4.87 -8.19
N ASN A 130 -15.46 6.01 -7.98
CA ASN A 130 -16.92 6.08 -7.87
C ASN A 130 -17.58 5.38 -9.06
N VAL A 131 -18.80 4.89 -8.86
CA VAL A 131 -19.60 4.30 -9.95
C VAL A 131 -19.81 5.33 -11.07
N VAL A 132 -19.43 4.98 -12.30
CA VAL A 132 -19.65 5.83 -13.49
C VAL A 132 -20.31 5.02 -14.61
N GLU A 133 -21.24 5.66 -15.34
CA GLU A 133 -21.99 5.28 -16.56
C GLU A 133 -22.60 3.85 -16.63
N ASP A 134 -21.84 2.80 -16.29
CA ASP A 134 -22.23 1.39 -16.37
C ASP A 134 -22.73 0.81 -15.03
N GLY A 135 -22.87 1.63 -13.99
CA GLY A 135 -23.31 1.18 -12.66
C GLY A 135 -22.27 0.36 -11.88
N LYS A 136 -21.04 0.23 -12.39
CA LYS A 136 -19.96 -0.57 -11.77
C LYS A 136 -18.81 0.32 -11.28
N LYS A 137 -18.27 -0.01 -10.10
CA LYS A 137 -17.00 0.55 -9.63
C LYS A 137 -15.87 -0.02 -10.47
N LYS A 138 -14.96 0.84 -10.90
CA LYS A 138 -13.79 0.44 -11.69
C LYS A 138 -12.53 0.72 -10.88
N ASN A 139 -11.63 -0.26 -10.84
CA ASN A 139 -10.33 -0.09 -10.22
C ASN A 139 -9.35 0.55 -11.20
N VAL A 140 -8.42 1.30 -10.63
CA VAL A 140 -7.35 1.98 -11.34
C VAL A 140 -6.08 1.89 -10.51
N SER A 141 -4.96 1.94 -11.18
CA SER A 141 -3.64 1.87 -10.57
C SER A 141 -2.92 3.20 -10.70
N LEU A 142 -2.30 3.63 -9.61
CA LEU A 142 -1.55 4.86 -9.46
C LEU A 142 -0.22 4.57 -8.74
N LEU A 143 0.64 5.58 -8.69
CA LEU A 143 1.81 5.61 -7.82
C LEU A 143 1.60 6.64 -6.71
N MET A 144 2.07 6.32 -5.51
CA MET A 144 2.05 7.20 -4.36
C MET A 144 3.49 7.52 -3.92
N TYR A 145 3.79 8.80 -3.73
CA TYR A 145 5.14 9.29 -3.49
C TYR A 145 5.23 10.05 -2.17
N SER A 146 6.37 9.95 -1.49
CA SER A 146 6.72 10.80 -0.36
C SER A 146 8.23 10.91 -0.17
N GLU A 147 8.71 12.09 0.21
CA GLU A 147 10.13 12.35 0.49
C GLU A 147 10.45 12.17 1.99
N ASP A 148 9.48 12.49 2.84
CA ASP A 148 9.56 12.58 4.31
C ASP A 148 8.78 11.46 5.03
N ALA A 149 8.05 10.63 4.27
CA ALA A 149 7.13 9.62 4.78
C ALA A 149 6.05 10.20 5.72
N THR A 150 5.66 11.46 5.51
CA THR A 150 4.59 12.16 6.22
C THR A 150 3.65 12.89 5.25
N SER A 151 4.19 13.46 4.18
CA SER A 151 3.46 14.15 3.12
C SER A 151 3.39 13.25 1.89
N TRP A 152 2.19 12.82 1.51
CA TRP A 152 1.98 11.87 0.42
C TRP A 152 1.32 12.54 -0.79
N LYS A 153 1.78 12.22 -1.99
CA LYS A 153 1.20 12.67 -3.26
C LYS A 153 0.85 11.47 -4.12
N LEU A 154 -0.21 11.58 -4.93
CA LEU A 154 -0.52 10.58 -5.96
C LEU A 154 -0.02 11.05 -7.33
N SER A 155 0.25 10.09 -8.23
CA SER A 155 0.58 10.37 -9.62
C SER A 155 -0.62 10.99 -10.34
N LYS A 156 -0.38 12.07 -11.08
CA LYS A 156 -1.37 12.63 -12.01
C LYS A 156 -1.82 11.60 -13.05
N GLY A 157 -0.88 10.79 -13.54
CA GLY A 157 -1.17 9.68 -14.45
C GLY A 157 -1.90 8.56 -13.72
N ILE A 158 -2.94 8.02 -14.37
CA ILE A 158 -3.77 6.93 -13.88
C ILE A 158 -3.83 5.83 -14.94
N SER A 159 -3.86 4.57 -14.52
CA SER A 159 -4.02 3.47 -15.47
C SER A 159 -5.38 3.52 -16.17
N ALA A 160 -5.53 2.70 -17.22
CA ALA A 160 -6.85 2.37 -17.75
C ALA A 160 -7.76 1.80 -16.65
N ASP A 161 -9.07 1.94 -16.85
CA ASP A 161 -10.09 1.35 -15.98
C ASP A 161 -10.02 -0.18 -15.98
N GLY A 162 -10.35 -0.78 -14.83
CA GLY A 162 -10.31 -2.21 -14.63
C GLY A 162 -8.89 -2.74 -14.43
N CYS A 163 -7.91 -1.87 -14.17
CA CYS A 163 -6.53 -2.28 -13.89
C CYS A 163 -6.19 -2.16 -12.40
N SER A 164 -5.72 -3.25 -11.83
CA SER A 164 -5.50 -3.49 -10.40
C SER A 164 -4.16 -4.20 -10.15
N ALA A 165 -3.87 -4.47 -8.87
CA ALA A 165 -2.67 -5.15 -8.40
C ALA A 165 -1.37 -4.58 -9.01
N PRO A 166 -1.12 -3.27 -8.89
CA PRO A 166 0.05 -2.66 -9.49
C PRO A 166 1.34 -3.13 -8.81
N SER A 167 2.39 -3.26 -9.62
CA SER A 167 3.77 -3.43 -9.18
C SER A 167 4.64 -2.41 -9.90
N VAL A 168 5.72 -1.97 -9.26
CA VAL A 168 6.59 -0.91 -9.80
C VAL A 168 8.05 -1.32 -9.71
N VAL A 169 8.83 -0.95 -10.72
CA VAL A 169 10.29 -1.12 -10.75
C VAL A 169 10.95 0.16 -11.26
N LYS A 170 12.19 0.40 -10.81
CA LYS A 170 13.05 1.43 -11.39
C LYS A 170 13.63 0.90 -12.70
N LEU A 171 13.47 1.66 -13.79
CA LEU A 171 14.02 1.30 -15.09
C LEU A 171 15.37 1.99 -15.32
N GLU A 172 15.36 3.32 -15.25
CA GLU A 172 16.51 4.20 -15.46
C GLU A 172 16.45 5.33 -14.43
N LYS A 173 17.42 6.25 -14.51
CA LYS A 173 17.34 7.52 -13.80
C LYS A 173 16.04 8.24 -14.17
N ASP A 174 15.30 8.66 -13.14
CA ASP A 174 14.03 9.40 -13.26
C ASP A 174 12.94 8.69 -14.07
N LYS A 175 13.03 7.35 -14.24
CA LYS A 175 12.02 6.55 -14.94
C LYS A 175 11.64 5.30 -14.16
N LEU A 176 10.34 5.11 -14.01
CA LEU A 176 9.73 3.91 -13.45
C LEU A 176 8.94 3.17 -14.52
N MET A 177 8.76 1.87 -14.30
CA MET A 177 7.75 1.08 -14.99
C MET A 177 6.76 0.54 -13.99
N MET A 178 5.47 0.77 -14.24
CA MET A 178 4.38 0.20 -13.48
C MET A 178 3.66 -0.85 -14.32
N MET A 179 3.51 -2.06 -13.78
CA MET A 179 2.74 -3.14 -14.40
C MET A 179 1.46 -3.39 -13.61
N THR A 180 0.35 -3.59 -14.31
CA THR A 180 -0.98 -3.82 -13.72
C THR A 180 -1.62 -5.07 -14.30
N ALA A 181 -2.39 -5.81 -13.48
CA ALA A 181 -3.33 -6.80 -13.98
C ALA A 181 -4.63 -6.11 -14.37
N CYS A 182 -5.29 -6.51 -15.46
CA CYS A 182 -6.53 -5.86 -15.87
C CYS A 182 -7.64 -6.87 -16.20
N ASP A 183 -8.88 -6.41 -16.10
CA ASP A 183 -10.10 -7.24 -16.23
C ASP A 183 -10.25 -7.93 -17.59
N ASP A 184 -9.61 -7.41 -18.64
CA ASP A 184 -9.55 -8.02 -19.97
C ASP A 184 -8.52 -9.16 -20.08
N GLY A 185 -7.95 -9.60 -18.95
CA GLY A 185 -6.99 -10.70 -18.84
C GLY A 185 -5.57 -10.34 -19.25
N ARG A 186 -5.35 -9.16 -19.83
CA ARG A 186 -4.00 -8.69 -20.21
C ARG A 186 -3.37 -7.89 -19.09
N ARG A 187 -2.06 -8.00 -18.97
CA ARG A 187 -1.27 -7.05 -18.16
C ARG A 187 -0.89 -5.84 -19.01
N ARG A 188 -1.00 -4.64 -18.43
CA ARG A 188 -0.56 -3.39 -19.06
C ARG A 188 0.68 -2.87 -18.34
N VAL A 189 1.60 -2.27 -19.10
CA VAL A 189 2.83 -1.67 -18.58
C VAL A 189 2.84 -0.20 -18.95
N TYR A 190 3.14 0.65 -17.97
CA TYR A 190 3.16 2.10 -18.10
C TYR A 190 4.55 2.61 -17.75
N GLY A 191 5.16 3.39 -18.64
CA GLY A 191 6.35 4.17 -18.32
C GLY A 191 5.96 5.44 -17.58
N VAL A 192 6.62 5.70 -16.46
CA VAL A 192 6.36 6.90 -15.63
C VAL A 192 7.65 7.69 -15.51
N GLN A 193 7.58 8.96 -15.92
CA GLN A 193 8.67 9.91 -15.70
C GLN A 193 8.52 10.51 -14.29
N CYS A 194 9.55 10.34 -13.45
CA CYS A 194 9.63 11.02 -12.17
C CYS A 194 10.08 12.46 -12.39
N GLN A 195 9.31 13.42 -11.89
CA GLN A 195 9.81 14.79 -11.75
C GLN A 195 10.67 14.84 -10.48
N GLY A 196 11.94 15.24 -10.66
CA GLY A 196 12.89 15.47 -9.58
C GLY A 196 12.35 16.41 -8.52
#